data_AF-E4U0N5-F1
#
_entry.id   AF-E4U0N5-F1
#
_cell.length_a   1.000
_cell.length_b   1.000
_cell.length_c   1.000
_cell.angle_alpha   90.00
_cell.angle_beta   90.00
_cell.angle_gamma   90.00
#
_symmetry.space_group_name_H-M   'P 1'
#
loop_
_entity.id
_entity.type
_entity.pdbx_description
1 polymer ?
#
loop_
_entity_poly.entity_id
_entity_poly.type
_entity_poly.pdbx_seq_one_letter_code
_entity_poly.pdbx_strand_id
1 'polypeptide(L)'
;MVKLIITFGATDGKKTFKTKDELLNFLSDQKSFWQTFFSGSQHPTNTFNSHIGSQIDRMVQNANAINETNDSQSQNSLNYISNLFAEATIIYSESKSAKFVQQVAQKDQNFARYLVGYFTKQLYSYTNDPTAFRAIFEGMKFDSGITSNIDAEKEALGSLKSEWDDNLTALKNAFEAAHGQVVQTQDTLTTYYTNLQTQFDEFKTTKENEFKSVIETYDQKLALQAPVEYWKNRSMWSYRIAGGLGVLFFIAIWIILANFEPIAKDVAAGLTNKDYYPLIQFASITVVAIWMLRIIVKIFYSKLHLAEEAKEKEMFIKTYLSMLRESNGIKDESDRHLILQSIFAPSKNGIIQDDGLPMNVIENIVKARS
;
A
#
# COMPACT_ATOMS: atom_id res chain seq x y z
N MET A 1 1.86 -15.05 28.65
CA MET A 1 2.46 -15.46 29.94
C MET A 1 1.57 -16.51 30.58
N VAL A 2 2.06 -17.73 30.71
CA VAL A 2 1.37 -18.79 31.44
C VAL A 2 1.57 -18.52 32.93
N LYS A 3 0.47 -18.39 33.69
CA LYS A 3 0.54 -18.26 35.15
C LYS A 3 0.79 -19.64 35.75
N LEU A 4 1.85 -19.78 36.53
CA LEU A 4 2.18 -21.00 37.25
C LEU A 4 1.50 -20.92 38.63
N ILE A 5 0.55 -21.82 38.90
CA ILE A 5 -0.23 -21.79 40.14
C ILE A 5 0.14 -23.00 40.98
N ILE A 6 0.57 -22.76 42.21
CA ILE A 6 0.81 -23.80 43.21
C ILE A 6 -0.29 -23.70 44.27
N THR A 7 -0.94 -24.83 44.53
CA THR A 7 -1.92 -24.96 45.61
C THR A 7 -1.22 -25.54 46.83
N PHE A 8 -1.21 -24.80 47.93
CA PHE A 8 -0.87 -25.34 49.24
C PHE A 8 -2.14 -25.97 49.83
N GLY A 9 -1.99 -26.88 50.79
CA GLY A 9 -3.13 -27.57 51.41
C GLY A 9 -4.25 -26.62 51.88
N ALA A 10 -5.38 -27.19 52.32
CA ALA A 10 -6.61 -26.45 52.62
C ALA A 10 -6.45 -25.23 53.56
N THR A 11 -5.38 -25.20 54.37
CA THR A 11 -5.08 -24.17 55.36
C THR A 11 -4.21 -23.02 54.88
N ASP A 12 -3.46 -23.17 53.78
CA ASP A 12 -2.36 -22.25 53.42
C ASP A 12 -2.53 -21.60 52.02
N GLY A 13 -3.63 -21.90 51.33
CA GLY A 13 -4.07 -21.15 50.15
C GLY A 13 -3.33 -21.48 48.85
N LYS A 14 -3.26 -20.52 47.92
CA LYS A 14 -2.64 -20.67 46.60
C LYS A 14 -1.64 -19.55 46.35
N LYS A 15 -0.50 -19.86 45.76
CA LYS A 15 0.48 -18.86 45.29
C LYS A 15 0.68 -18.97 43.80
N THR A 16 0.81 -17.80 43.17
CA THR A 16 0.89 -17.67 41.73
C THR A 16 2.23 -17.06 41.37
N PHE A 17 2.95 -17.71 40.47
CA PHE A 17 4.22 -17.25 39.93
C PHE A 17 4.00 -16.86 38.46
N LYS A 18 4.50 -15.69 38.08
CA LYS A 18 4.35 -15.13 36.73
C LYS A 18 5.38 -15.70 35.76
N THR A 19 6.54 -16.09 36.29
CA THR A 19 7.65 -16.67 35.52
C THR A 19 8.16 -17.94 36.18
N LYS A 20 8.87 -18.74 35.38
CA LYS A 20 9.61 -19.90 35.87
C LYS A 20 10.68 -19.49 36.89
N ASP A 21 11.35 -18.37 36.66
CA ASP A 21 12.40 -17.87 37.53
C ASP A 21 11.88 -17.49 38.91
N GLU A 22 10.69 -16.87 38.99
CA GLU A 22 10.03 -16.60 40.28
C GLU A 22 9.76 -17.89 41.06
N LEU A 23 9.31 -18.96 40.38
CA LEU A 23 9.11 -20.27 41.01
C LEU A 23 10.44 -20.90 41.45
N LEU A 24 11.49 -20.82 40.63
CA LEU A 24 12.81 -21.36 40.97
C LEU A 24 13.44 -20.63 42.16
N ASN A 25 13.32 -19.31 42.20
CA ASN A 25 13.77 -18.50 43.34
C ASN A 25 13.03 -18.90 44.62
N PHE A 26 11.70 -19.02 44.55
CA PHE A 26 10.91 -19.50 45.68
C PHE A 26 11.35 -20.89 46.18
N LEU A 27 11.57 -21.85 45.28
CA LEU A 27 12.02 -23.20 45.66
C LEU A 27 13.45 -23.20 46.22
N SER A 28 14.31 -22.31 45.73
CA SER A 28 15.64 -22.07 46.29
C SER A 28 15.55 -21.53 47.72
N ASP A 29 14.64 -20.59 47.98
CA ASP A 29 14.39 -20.06 49.32
C ASP A 29 13.85 -21.15 50.25
N GLN A 30 12.96 -22.02 49.76
CA GLN A 30 12.51 -23.20 50.51
C GLN A 30 13.67 -24.11 50.87
N LYS A 31 14.54 -24.41 49.90
CA LYS A 31 15.70 -25.26 50.12
C LYS A 31 16.61 -24.68 51.19
N SER A 32 16.94 -23.39 51.10
CA SER A 32 17.79 -22.68 52.06
C SER A 32 17.18 -22.71 53.47
N PHE A 33 15.88 -22.40 53.59
CA PHE A 33 15.17 -22.43 54.86
C PHE A 33 15.23 -23.81 55.51
N TRP A 34 14.86 -24.86 54.78
CA TRP A 34 14.78 -26.23 55.32
C TRP A 34 16.15 -26.85 55.61
N GLN A 35 17.19 -26.50 54.85
CA GLN A 35 18.56 -26.96 55.09
C GLN A 35 19.09 -26.59 56.48
N THR A 36 18.65 -25.47 57.05
CA THR A 36 19.05 -25.06 58.42
C THR A 36 18.58 -26.04 59.51
N PHE A 37 17.53 -26.82 59.24
CA PHE A 37 17.00 -27.82 60.17
C PHE A 37 17.65 -29.20 59.99
N PHE A 38 18.24 -29.47 58.83
CA PHE A 38 18.68 -30.81 58.41
C PHE A 38 20.19 -31.05 58.57
N SER A 39 20.98 -30.02 58.86
CA SER A 39 22.42 -30.13 59.04
C SER A 39 22.81 -30.62 60.45
N GLY A 40 23.78 -31.55 60.54
CA GLY A 40 24.67 -31.65 61.71
C GLY A 40 24.32 -32.60 62.88
N SER A 41 23.72 -33.78 62.71
CA SER A 41 23.67 -34.77 63.81
C SER A 41 23.49 -36.21 63.31
N GLN A 42 23.57 -37.24 64.15
CA GLN A 42 23.09 -38.62 63.89
C GLN A 42 21.73 -38.83 64.58
N HIS A 43 20.75 -37.96 64.30
CA HIS A 43 19.45 -38.02 64.95
C HIS A 43 18.49 -38.97 64.19
N PRO A 44 17.59 -39.72 64.85
CA PRO A 44 16.65 -40.62 64.18
C PRO A 44 15.81 -39.95 63.08
N THR A 45 15.47 -38.68 63.27
CA THR A 45 14.70 -37.87 62.29
C THR A 45 15.50 -37.46 61.05
N ASN A 46 16.81 -37.72 60.98
CA ASN A 46 17.63 -37.38 59.82
C ASN A 46 17.16 -38.03 58.52
N THR A 47 16.69 -39.27 58.58
CA THR A 47 16.22 -40.00 57.39
C THR A 47 14.97 -39.35 56.78
N PHE A 48 14.11 -38.79 57.63
CA PHE A 48 12.95 -38.03 57.20
C PHE A 48 13.32 -36.61 56.72
N ASN A 49 14.22 -35.96 57.44
CA ASN A 49 14.73 -34.64 57.08
C ASN A 49 15.47 -34.66 55.72
N SER A 50 16.27 -35.70 55.46
CA SER A 50 16.88 -35.92 54.16
C SER A 50 15.85 -36.24 53.07
N HIS A 51 14.73 -36.88 53.43
CA HIS A 51 13.61 -37.08 52.53
C HIS A 51 13.01 -35.74 52.08
N ILE A 52 12.72 -34.80 53.00
CA ILE A 52 12.24 -33.46 52.63
C ILE A 52 13.23 -32.74 51.71
N GLY A 53 14.52 -32.75 52.04
CA GLY A 53 15.55 -32.16 51.19
C GLY A 53 15.54 -32.73 49.76
N SER A 54 15.43 -34.06 49.65
CA SER A 54 15.36 -34.73 48.35
C SER A 54 14.09 -34.38 47.55
N GLN A 55 12.96 -34.16 48.23
CA GLN A 55 11.72 -33.75 47.58
C GLN A 55 11.82 -32.32 47.06
N ILE A 56 12.48 -31.42 47.80
CA ILE A 56 12.78 -30.05 47.33
C ILE A 56 13.68 -30.08 46.09
N ASP A 57 14.71 -30.92 46.08
CA ASP A 57 15.58 -31.08 44.90
C ASP A 57 14.80 -31.59 43.68
N ARG A 58 13.87 -32.53 43.86
CA ARG A 58 12.97 -32.99 42.79
C ARG A 58 12.02 -31.89 42.32
N MET A 59 11.51 -31.05 43.22
CA MET A 59 10.70 -29.90 42.83
C MET A 59 11.50 -28.91 41.98
N VAL A 60 12.75 -28.63 42.34
CA VAL A 60 13.64 -27.78 41.53
C VAL A 60 13.91 -28.39 40.15
N GLN A 61 14.13 -29.70 40.06
CA GLN A 61 14.29 -30.40 38.78
C GLN A 61 13.02 -30.30 37.92
N ASN A 62 11.85 -30.54 38.50
CA ASN A 62 10.57 -30.43 37.79
C ASN A 62 10.28 -28.99 37.36
N ALA A 63 10.60 -28.00 38.21
CA ALA A 63 10.48 -26.58 37.88
C ALA A 63 11.41 -26.19 36.73
N ASN A 64 12.64 -26.72 36.70
CA ASN A 64 13.57 -26.54 35.58
C ASN A 64 13.08 -27.17 34.27
N ALA A 65 12.24 -28.20 34.33
CA ALA A 65 11.65 -28.84 33.16
C ALA A 65 10.39 -28.12 32.63
N ILE A 66 9.90 -27.08 33.32
CA ILE A 66 8.78 -26.26 32.84
C ILE A 66 9.27 -25.39 31.68
N ASN A 67 8.56 -25.45 30.56
CA ASN A 67 8.72 -24.57 29.41
C ASN A 67 7.68 -23.44 29.47
N GLU A 68 7.98 -22.30 28.84
CA GLU A 68 7.04 -21.16 28.77
C GLU A 68 5.82 -21.45 27.87
N THR A 69 5.90 -22.51 27.06
CA THR A 69 4.77 -23.05 26.30
C THR A 69 3.92 -23.94 27.20
N ASN A 70 2.59 -23.76 27.16
CA ASN A 70 1.63 -24.53 27.96
C ASN A 70 1.50 -25.99 27.46
N ASP A 71 2.57 -26.77 27.57
CA ASP A 71 2.64 -28.17 27.15
C ASP A 71 2.25 -29.14 28.29
N SER A 72 1.87 -30.36 27.92
CA SER A 72 1.45 -31.38 28.89
C SER A 72 2.54 -31.75 29.89
N GLN A 73 3.82 -31.63 29.51
CA GLN A 73 4.95 -31.90 30.39
C GLN A 73 5.06 -30.84 31.50
N SER A 74 4.91 -29.56 31.17
CA SER A 74 4.93 -28.46 32.12
C SER A 74 3.77 -28.54 33.11
N GLN A 75 2.58 -28.93 32.64
CA GLN A 75 1.43 -29.19 33.51
C GLN A 75 1.68 -30.36 34.47
N ASN A 76 2.30 -31.44 34.00
CA ASN A 76 2.66 -32.57 34.85
C ASN A 76 3.69 -32.17 35.92
N SER A 77 4.71 -31.39 35.56
CA SER A 77 5.69 -30.84 36.50
C SER A 77 5.04 -29.95 37.57
N LEU A 78 4.12 -29.06 37.16
CA LEU A 78 3.37 -28.20 38.09
C LEU A 78 2.48 -29.00 39.02
N ASN A 79 1.75 -29.99 38.49
CA ASN A 79 0.90 -30.86 39.29
C ASN A 79 1.72 -31.66 40.30
N TYR A 80 2.89 -32.16 39.92
CA TYR A 80 3.80 -32.83 40.84
C TYR A 80 4.20 -31.92 42.01
N ILE A 81 4.64 -30.69 41.72
CA ILE A 81 5.03 -29.71 42.74
C ILE A 81 3.81 -29.35 43.62
N SER A 82 2.65 -29.10 43.02
CA SER A 82 1.44 -28.73 43.76
C SER A 82 0.94 -29.87 44.65
N ASN A 83 1.05 -31.12 44.22
CA ASN A 83 0.61 -32.27 45.01
C ASN A 83 1.46 -32.45 46.27
N LEU A 84 2.77 -32.22 46.20
CA LEU A 84 3.64 -32.32 47.37
C LEU A 84 3.23 -31.34 48.48
N PHE A 85 2.87 -30.11 48.10
CA PHE A 85 2.36 -29.11 49.05
C PHE A 85 0.92 -29.39 49.49
N ALA A 86 0.06 -29.89 48.60
CA ALA A 86 -1.34 -30.20 48.92
C ALA A 86 -1.49 -31.40 49.88
N GLU A 87 -0.64 -32.41 49.75
CA GLU A 87 -0.58 -33.58 50.63
C GLU A 87 0.07 -33.25 52.00
N ALA A 88 0.49 -32.00 52.20
CA ALA A 88 1.25 -31.53 53.34
C ALA A 88 2.58 -32.28 53.53
N THR A 89 3.15 -32.89 52.48
CA THR A 89 4.47 -33.56 52.60
C THR A 89 5.61 -32.56 52.83
N ILE A 90 5.38 -31.30 52.45
CA ILE A 90 6.27 -30.16 52.67
C ILE A 90 5.42 -28.98 53.13
N ILE A 91 5.91 -28.24 54.11
CA ILE A 91 5.30 -26.99 54.57
C ILE A 91 6.08 -25.80 53.99
N TYR A 92 5.37 -24.78 53.53
CA TYR A 92 5.98 -23.58 52.94
C TYR A 92 6.59 -22.68 54.04
N SER A 93 7.77 -22.10 53.83
CA SER A 93 8.55 -21.33 54.83
C SER A 93 7.83 -20.12 55.43
N GLU A 94 6.86 -19.54 54.73
CA GLU A 94 6.06 -18.41 55.24
C GLU A 94 4.73 -18.87 55.87
N SER A 95 4.45 -20.17 55.90
CA SER A 95 3.26 -20.68 56.57
C SER A 95 3.38 -20.50 58.09
N LYS A 96 2.22 -20.39 58.74
CA LYS A 96 2.14 -20.31 60.20
C LYS A 96 2.89 -21.45 60.90
N SER A 97 2.80 -22.67 60.35
CA SER A 97 3.45 -23.85 60.89
C SER A 97 4.97 -23.79 60.74
N ALA A 98 5.48 -23.30 59.60
CA ALA A 98 6.92 -23.12 59.39
C ALA A 98 7.51 -22.04 60.30
N LYS A 99 6.80 -20.93 60.51
CA LYS A 99 7.19 -19.87 61.46
C LYS A 99 7.23 -20.38 62.89
N PHE A 100 6.23 -21.17 63.30
CA PHE A 100 6.24 -21.80 64.62
C PHE A 100 7.41 -22.76 64.80
N VAL A 101 7.68 -23.63 63.82
CA VAL A 101 8.86 -24.51 63.83
C VAL A 101 10.16 -23.72 63.95
N GLN A 102 10.29 -22.60 63.23
CA GLN A 102 11.47 -21.73 63.30
C GLN A 102 11.65 -21.11 64.70
N GLN A 103 10.56 -20.61 65.30
CA GLN A 103 10.59 -20.06 66.66
C GLN A 103 11.01 -21.11 67.70
N VAL A 104 10.52 -22.33 67.56
CA VAL A 104 10.87 -23.43 68.47
C VAL A 104 12.30 -23.91 68.26
N ALA A 105 12.80 -23.92 67.02
CA ALA A 105 14.19 -24.31 66.73
C ALA A 105 15.25 -23.40 67.35
N GLN A 106 14.92 -22.13 67.63
CA GLN A 106 15.83 -21.25 68.38
C GLN A 106 16.07 -21.72 69.82
N LYS A 107 15.13 -22.48 70.39
CA LYS A 107 15.20 -22.99 71.76
C LYS A 107 15.68 -24.44 71.80
N ASP A 108 15.14 -25.29 70.92
CA ASP A 108 15.51 -26.70 70.81
C ASP A 108 15.35 -27.19 69.35
N GLN A 109 16.49 -27.40 68.70
CA GLN A 109 16.54 -27.85 67.31
C GLN A 109 16.05 -29.29 67.13
N ASN A 110 16.21 -30.17 68.13
CA ASN A 110 15.74 -31.56 68.06
C ASN A 110 14.22 -31.62 68.20
N PHE A 111 13.67 -30.81 69.10
CA PHE A 111 12.23 -30.64 69.25
C PHE A 111 11.57 -30.11 67.98
N ALA A 112 12.17 -29.09 67.35
CA ALA A 112 11.68 -28.53 66.10
C ALA A 112 11.65 -29.56 64.96
N ARG A 113 12.63 -30.48 64.89
CA ARG A 113 12.64 -31.56 63.88
C ARG A 113 11.45 -32.52 64.04
N TYR A 114 11.05 -32.83 65.28
CA TYR A 114 9.85 -33.64 65.52
C TYR A 114 8.57 -32.88 65.17
N LEU A 115 8.52 -31.56 65.41
CA LEU A 115 7.41 -30.71 64.97
C LEU A 115 7.27 -30.69 63.44
N VAL A 116 8.38 -30.65 62.69
CA VAL A 116 8.34 -30.78 61.23
C VAL A 116 7.68 -32.10 60.82
N GLY A 117 8.04 -33.21 61.47
CA GLY A 117 7.42 -34.52 61.22
C GLY A 117 5.92 -34.53 61.47
N TYR A 118 5.45 -33.83 62.51
CA TYR A 118 4.02 -33.66 62.79
C TYR A 118 3.31 -32.86 61.69
N PHE A 119 3.78 -31.65 61.38
CA PHE A 119 3.12 -30.77 60.41
C PHE A 119 3.15 -31.33 58.98
N THR A 120 4.16 -32.15 58.67
CA THR A 120 4.25 -32.81 57.36
C THR A 120 3.49 -34.12 57.27
N LYS A 121 2.83 -34.56 58.36
CA LYS A 121 2.16 -35.87 58.47
C LYS A 121 3.08 -37.07 58.24
N GLN A 122 4.39 -36.90 58.42
CA GLN A 122 5.41 -37.93 58.24
C GLN A 122 6.00 -38.37 59.58
N LEU A 123 5.13 -38.72 60.51
CA LEU A 123 5.52 -39.28 61.80
C LEU A 123 5.98 -40.73 61.61
N TYR A 124 7.27 -40.95 61.44
CA TYR A 124 7.83 -42.30 61.54
C TYR A 124 7.75 -42.78 63.00
N SER A 125 7.87 -44.10 63.19
CA SER A 125 7.73 -44.83 64.46
C SER A 125 8.81 -44.47 65.50
N TYR A 126 8.91 -43.21 65.91
CA TYR A 126 9.77 -42.68 66.97
C TYR A 126 9.08 -42.72 68.35
N THR A 127 8.13 -43.62 68.52
CA THR A 127 7.29 -43.79 69.73
C THR A 127 8.07 -44.16 71.00
N ASN A 128 9.39 -44.22 70.94
CA ASN A 128 10.26 -44.52 72.07
C ASN A 128 11.05 -43.29 72.57
N ASP A 129 10.94 -42.12 71.91
CA ASP A 129 11.55 -40.86 72.37
C ASP A 129 10.49 -39.96 73.05
N PRO A 130 10.62 -39.66 74.35
CA PRO A 130 9.72 -38.73 75.06
C PRO A 130 9.65 -37.33 74.42
N THR A 131 10.72 -36.89 73.75
CA THR A 131 10.80 -35.61 73.04
C THR A 131 9.88 -35.58 71.82
N ALA A 132 9.77 -36.71 71.12
CA ALA A 132 8.87 -36.85 69.97
C ALA A 132 7.41 -36.68 70.39
N PHE A 133 6.99 -37.32 71.49
CA PHE A 133 5.63 -37.16 72.03
C PHE A 133 5.33 -35.73 72.45
N ARG A 134 6.27 -35.05 73.13
CA ARG A 134 6.09 -33.65 73.52
C ARG A 134 5.98 -32.73 72.31
N ALA A 135 6.78 -32.94 71.28
CA ALA A 135 6.70 -32.18 70.03
C ALA A 135 5.39 -32.40 69.30
N ILE A 136 4.91 -33.64 69.18
CA ILE A 136 3.60 -33.95 68.60
C ILE A 136 2.49 -33.24 69.39
N PHE A 137 2.53 -33.31 70.73
CA PHE A 137 1.54 -32.67 71.58
C PHE A 137 1.56 -31.13 71.47
N GLU A 138 2.74 -30.51 71.37
CA GLU A 138 2.84 -29.07 71.09
C GLU A 138 2.32 -28.71 69.70
N GLY A 139 2.57 -29.54 68.68
CA GLY A 139 2.01 -29.36 67.34
C GLY A 139 0.47 -29.41 67.33
N MET A 140 -0.13 -30.36 68.07
CA MET A 140 -1.58 -30.44 68.24
C MET A 140 -2.15 -29.23 68.98
N LYS A 141 -1.46 -28.72 70.01
CA LYS A 141 -1.86 -27.49 70.71
C LYS A 141 -1.77 -26.26 69.81
N PHE A 142 -0.80 -26.22 68.91
CA PHE A 142 -0.69 -25.17 67.90
C PHE A 142 -1.84 -25.22 66.88
N ASP A 143 -2.15 -26.39 66.33
CA ASP A 143 -3.27 -26.55 65.38
C ASP A 143 -4.65 -26.27 66.01
N SER A 144 -4.80 -26.61 67.29
CA SER A 144 -6.02 -26.34 68.07
C SER A 144 -6.12 -24.92 68.62
N GLY A 145 -5.10 -24.08 68.41
CA GLY A 145 -5.07 -22.69 68.90
C GLY A 145 -4.91 -22.55 70.42
N ILE A 146 -4.45 -23.59 71.11
CA ILE A 146 -4.23 -23.62 72.56
C ILE A 146 -2.86 -23.02 72.92
N THR A 147 -1.85 -23.17 72.06
CA THR A 147 -0.57 -22.45 72.16
C THR A 147 -0.68 -21.10 71.44
N SER A 148 -0.15 -20.01 72.02
CA SER A 148 -0.18 -18.66 71.41
C SER A 148 0.43 -18.67 70.01
N ASN A 149 -0.43 -18.72 68.99
CA ASN A 149 -0.14 -18.65 67.56
C ASN A 149 -0.07 -17.20 67.03
N ILE A 150 -0.39 -16.22 67.88
CA ILE A 150 -0.58 -14.82 67.51
C ILE A 150 0.65 -14.22 66.81
N ASP A 151 1.87 -14.50 67.29
CA ASP A 151 3.09 -13.93 66.69
C ASP A 151 3.39 -14.57 65.32
N ALA A 152 3.23 -15.89 65.20
CA ALA A 152 3.43 -16.60 63.93
C ALA A 152 2.37 -16.22 62.88
N GLU A 153 1.11 -16.05 63.29
CA GLU A 153 0.03 -15.55 62.43
C GLU A 153 0.25 -14.10 62.02
N LYS A 154 0.72 -13.24 62.94
CA LYS A 154 1.03 -11.84 62.63
C LYS A 154 2.18 -11.71 61.63
N GLU A 155 3.22 -12.53 61.73
CA GLU A 155 4.31 -12.57 60.75
C GLU A 155 3.80 -13.06 59.38
N ALA A 156 3.04 -14.15 59.33
CA ALA A 156 2.48 -14.67 58.09
C ALA A 156 1.53 -13.65 57.41
N LEU A 157 0.69 -12.97 58.19
CA LEU A 157 -0.17 -11.88 57.70
C LEU A 157 0.65 -10.68 57.23
N GLY A 158 1.77 -10.38 57.88
CA GLY A 158 2.71 -9.34 57.45
C GLY A 158 3.31 -9.63 56.07
N SER A 159 3.81 -10.86 55.87
CA SER A 159 4.31 -11.34 54.58
C SER A 159 3.23 -11.29 53.50
N LEU A 160 2.02 -11.78 53.81
CA LEU A 160 0.89 -11.74 52.87
C LEU A 160 0.52 -10.31 52.48
N LYS A 161 0.50 -9.38 53.46
CA LYS A 161 0.21 -7.97 53.19
C LYS A 161 1.27 -7.34 52.28
N SER A 162 2.55 -7.62 52.50
CA SER A 162 3.63 -7.14 51.64
C SER A 162 3.47 -7.67 50.22
N GLU A 163 3.21 -8.97 50.06
CA GLU A 163 3.00 -9.60 48.75
C GLU A 163 1.78 -8.99 48.02
N TRP A 164 0.72 -8.63 48.75
CA TRP A 164 -0.44 -7.94 48.19
C TRP A 164 -0.11 -6.53 47.70
N ASP A 165 0.67 -5.76 48.47
CA ASP A 165 1.04 -4.39 48.12
C ASP A 165 1.95 -4.34 46.88
N ASP A 166 2.92 -5.27 46.82
CA ASP A 166 3.80 -5.44 45.66
C ASP A 166 3.00 -5.83 44.41
N ASN A 167 2.06 -6.77 44.55
CA ASN A 167 1.21 -7.20 43.44
C ASN A 167 0.27 -6.09 42.97
N LEU A 168 -0.29 -5.30 43.88
CA LEU A 168 -1.16 -4.17 43.54
C LEU A 168 -0.38 -3.08 42.78
N THR A 169 0.83 -2.77 43.25
CA THR A 169 1.72 -1.81 42.59
C THR A 169 2.12 -2.29 41.20
N ALA A 170 2.50 -3.56 41.07
CA ALA A 170 2.83 -4.15 39.77
C ALA A 170 1.63 -4.14 38.81
N LEU A 171 0.42 -4.43 39.30
CA LEU A 171 -0.81 -4.40 38.50
C LEU A 171 -1.12 -2.98 38.02
N LYS A 172 -1.00 -1.98 38.90
CA LYS A 172 -1.21 -0.57 38.56
C LYS A 172 -0.26 -0.11 37.46
N ASN A 173 1.03 -0.39 37.60
CA ASN A 173 2.05 -0.01 36.61
C ASN A 173 1.78 -0.70 35.25
N ALA A 174 1.40 -1.98 35.27
CA ALA A 174 1.04 -2.70 34.05
C ALA A 174 -0.21 -2.12 33.37
N PHE A 175 -1.21 -1.71 34.15
CA PHE A 175 -2.41 -1.06 33.64
C PHE A 175 -2.09 0.30 33.02
N GLU A 176 -1.30 1.14 33.68
CA GLU A 176 -0.89 2.45 33.15
C GLU A 176 -0.09 2.31 31.85
N ALA A 177 0.82 1.33 31.78
CA ALA A 177 1.56 1.04 30.55
C ALA A 177 0.66 0.57 29.41
N ALA A 178 -0.27 -0.35 29.69
CA ALA A 178 -1.23 -0.83 28.69
C ALA A 178 -2.16 0.29 28.21
N HIS A 179 -2.64 1.15 29.12
CA HIS A 179 -3.44 2.32 28.77
C HIS A 179 -2.65 3.27 27.86
N GLY A 180 -1.39 3.56 28.18
CA GLY A 180 -0.51 4.39 27.34
C GLY A 180 -0.36 3.84 25.92
N GLN A 181 -0.19 2.52 25.78
CA GLN A 181 -0.11 1.87 24.46
C GLN A 181 -1.43 1.98 23.68
N VAL A 182 -2.57 1.81 24.34
CA VAL A 182 -3.89 1.96 23.71
C VAL A 182 -4.09 3.38 23.19
N VAL A 183 -3.77 4.39 23.99
CA VAL A 183 -3.87 5.81 23.58
C VAL A 183 -2.95 6.09 22.39
N GLN A 184 -1.68 5.65 22.44
CA GLN A 184 -0.74 5.84 21.32
C GLN A 184 -1.21 5.12 20.05
N THR A 185 -1.76 3.92 20.18
CA THR A 185 -2.32 3.16 19.04
C THR A 185 -3.54 3.89 18.45
N GLN A 186 -4.39 4.48 19.29
CA GLN A 186 -5.54 5.26 18.84
C GLN A 186 -5.09 6.53 18.09
N ASP A 187 -4.10 7.25 18.59
CA ASP A 187 -3.58 8.46 17.94
C ASP A 187 -2.92 8.16 16.59
N THR A 188 -2.15 7.07 16.53
CA THR A 188 -1.51 6.62 15.28
C THR A 188 -2.54 6.15 14.26
N LEU A 189 -3.56 5.39 14.67
CA LEU A 189 -4.67 4.99 13.80
C LEU A 189 -5.47 6.18 13.28
N THR A 190 -5.76 7.15 14.15
CA THR A 190 -6.47 8.37 13.77
C THR A 190 -5.65 9.16 12.74
N THR A 191 -4.35 9.33 12.98
CA THR A 191 -3.43 10.00 12.04
C THR A 191 -3.32 9.26 10.70
N TYR A 192 -3.26 7.94 10.73
CA TYR A 192 -3.23 7.13 9.52
C TYR A 192 -4.53 7.27 8.71
N TYR A 193 -5.69 7.24 9.38
CA TYR A 193 -6.98 7.39 8.75
C TYR A 193 -7.16 8.78 8.12
N THR A 194 -6.79 9.85 8.83
CA THR A 194 -6.85 11.22 8.28
C THR A 194 -5.93 11.39 7.08
N ASN A 195 -4.71 10.84 7.14
CA ASN A 195 -3.78 10.89 6.02
C ASN A 195 -4.30 10.10 4.80
N LEU A 196 -4.87 8.92 5.01
CA LEU A 196 -5.48 8.11 3.96
C LEU A 196 -6.68 8.84 3.33
N GLN A 197 -7.50 9.49 4.14
CA GLN A 197 -8.62 10.30 3.64
C GLN A 197 -8.11 11.46 2.77
N THR A 198 -7.11 12.20 3.23
CA THR A 198 -6.49 13.29 2.44
C THR A 198 -5.91 12.77 1.13
N GLN A 199 -5.14 11.67 1.15
CA GLN A 199 -4.59 11.07 -0.07
C GLN A 199 -5.69 10.60 -1.03
N PHE A 200 -6.78 10.05 -0.51
CA PHE A 200 -7.91 9.62 -1.33
C PHE A 200 -8.64 10.81 -1.96
N ASP A 201 -8.86 11.89 -1.22
CA ASP A 201 -9.49 13.10 -1.72
C ASP A 201 -8.61 13.81 -2.76
N GLU A 202 -7.30 13.87 -2.54
CA GLU A 202 -6.32 14.37 -3.51
C GLU A 202 -6.29 13.51 -4.78
N PHE A 203 -6.25 12.18 -4.62
CA PHE A 203 -6.29 11.25 -5.75
C PHE A 203 -7.58 11.38 -6.55
N LYS A 204 -8.73 11.42 -5.87
CA LYS A 204 -10.04 11.61 -6.49
C LYS A 204 -10.08 12.91 -7.28
N THR A 205 -9.71 14.02 -6.66
CA THR A 205 -9.69 15.34 -7.30
C THR A 205 -8.75 15.35 -8.52
N THR A 206 -7.58 14.74 -8.39
CA THR A 206 -6.59 14.63 -9.47
C THR A 206 -7.15 13.82 -10.63
N LYS A 207 -7.76 12.67 -10.37
CA LYS A 207 -8.33 11.80 -11.40
C LYS A 207 -9.57 12.40 -12.05
N GLU A 208 -10.41 13.09 -11.31
CA GLU A 208 -11.54 13.84 -11.87
C GLU A 208 -11.07 14.93 -12.83
N ASN A 209 -10.02 15.68 -12.46
CA ASN A 209 -9.44 16.71 -13.34
C ASN A 209 -8.76 16.11 -14.58
N GLU A 210 -7.96 15.04 -14.42
CA GLU A 210 -7.36 14.31 -15.55
C GLU A 210 -8.44 13.78 -16.50
N PHE A 211 -9.49 13.15 -15.96
CA PHE A 211 -10.58 12.58 -16.74
C PHE A 211 -11.34 13.65 -17.51
N LYS A 212 -11.66 14.78 -16.86
CA LYS A 212 -12.28 15.94 -17.51
C LYS A 212 -11.40 16.47 -18.65
N SER A 213 -10.10 16.63 -18.42
CA SER A 213 -9.15 17.07 -19.45
C SER A 213 -9.07 16.11 -20.63
N VAL A 214 -9.10 14.80 -20.37
CA VAL A 214 -9.13 13.76 -21.42
C VAL A 214 -10.42 13.83 -22.23
N ILE A 215 -11.59 13.98 -21.59
CA ILE A 215 -12.87 14.15 -22.29
C ILE A 215 -12.84 15.40 -23.17
N GLU A 216 -12.44 16.55 -22.62
CA GLU A 216 -12.38 17.81 -23.38
C GLU A 216 -11.41 17.70 -24.58
N THR A 217 -10.26 17.06 -24.40
CA THR A 217 -9.30 16.80 -25.49
C THR A 217 -9.86 15.85 -26.54
N TYR A 218 -10.57 14.81 -26.10
CA TYR A 218 -11.17 13.81 -26.99
C TYR A 218 -12.32 14.40 -27.82
N ASP A 219 -13.22 15.16 -27.20
CA ASP A 219 -14.33 15.85 -27.87
C ASP A 219 -13.81 16.85 -28.91
N GLN A 220 -12.77 17.62 -28.58
CA GLN A 220 -12.11 18.52 -29.53
C GLN A 220 -11.48 17.76 -30.70
N LYS A 221 -10.82 16.63 -30.43
CA LYS A 221 -10.23 15.78 -31.48
C LYS A 221 -11.30 15.20 -32.40
N LEU A 222 -12.43 14.75 -31.86
CA LEU A 222 -13.54 14.21 -32.64
C LEU A 222 -14.16 15.29 -33.55
N ALA A 223 -14.36 16.50 -33.03
CA ALA A 223 -14.86 17.64 -33.80
C ALA A 223 -13.91 18.06 -34.94
N LEU A 224 -12.60 17.95 -34.73
CA LEU A 224 -11.57 18.35 -35.71
C LEU A 224 -11.15 17.23 -36.68
N GLN A 225 -11.49 15.97 -36.41
CA GLN A 225 -11.19 14.86 -37.30
C GLN A 225 -11.99 14.94 -38.61
N ALA A 226 -13.27 15.29 -38.53
CA ALA A 226 -14.14 15.45 -39.71
C ALA A 226 -13.61 16.48 -40.74
N PRO A 227 -13.18 17.70 -40.37
CA PRO A 227 -12.61 18.64 -41.34
C PRO A 227 -11.24 18.20 -41.88
N VAL A 228 -10.39 17.54 -41.09
CA VAL A 228 -9.10 16.98 -41.58
C VAL A 228 -9.35 15.97 -42.70
N GLU A 229 -10.29 15.05 -42.48
CA GLU A 229 -10.63 14.03 -43.47
C GLU A 229 -11.23 14.65 -44.75
N TYR A 230 -12.10 15.65 -44.59
CA TYR A 230 -12.66 16.41 -45.71
C TYR A 230 -11.58 17.09 -46.57
N TRP A 231 -10.66 17.85 -45.97
CA TRP A 231 -9.63 18.58 -46.71
C TRP A 231 -8.60 17.65 -47.35
N LYS A 232 -8.25 16.55 -46.67
CA LYS A 232 -7.41 15.50 -47.23
C LYS A 232 -8.04 14.90 -48.49
N ASN A 233 -9.33 14.54 -48.42
CA ASN A 233 -10.06 13.97 -49.55
C ASN A 233 -10.19 14.98 -50.70
N ARG A 234 -10.47 16.26 -50.38
CA ARG A 234 -10.54 17.35 -51.35
C ARG A 234 -9.20 17.59 -52.07
N SER A 235 -8.08 17.54 -51.35
CA SER A 235 -6.73 17.66 -51.92
C SER A 235 -6.43 16.50 -52.86
N MET A 236 -6.66 15.25 -52.43
CA MET A 236 -6.46 14.07 -53.26
C MET A 236 -7.30 14.11 -54.54
N TRP A 237 -8.56 14.54 -54.46
CA TRP A 237 -9.42 14.65 -55.63
C TRP A 237 -8.93 15.72 -56.62
N SER A 238 -8.49 16.88 -56.13
CA SER A 238 -7.91 17.94 -56.97
C SER A 238 -6.60 17.50 -57.65
N TYR A 239 -5.70 16.79 -56.95
CA TYR A 239 -4.49 16.21 -57.55
C TYR A 239 -4.80 15.18 -58.63
N ARG A 240 -5.83 14.34 -58.44
CA ARG A 240 -6.26 13.36 -59.45
C ARG A 240 -6.75 14.05 -60.73
N ILE A 241 -7.52 15.13 -60.59
CA ILE A 241 -7.98 15.92 -61.73
C ILE A 241 -6.80 16.61 -62.43
N ALA A 242 -5.88 17.21 -61.67
CA ALA A 242 -4.67 17.84 -62.22
C ALA A 242 -3.81 16.81 -62.97
N GLY A 243 -3.60 15.62 -62.40
CA GLY A 243 -2.89 14.52 -63.06
C GLY A 243 -3.56 14.09 -64.37
N GLY A 244 -4.89 13.95 -64.37
CA GLY A 244 -5.65 13.66 -65.59
C GLY A 244 -5.51 14.75 -66.67
N LEU A 245 -5.57 16.03 -66.28
CA LEU A 245 -5.33 17.15 -67.18
C LEU A 245 -3.89 17.18 -67.72
N GLY A 246 -2.91 16.82 -66.89
CA GLY A 246 -1.50 16.70 -67.31
C GLY A 246 -1.31 15.60 -68.36
N VAL A 247 -1.94 14.43 -68.18
CA VAL A 247 -1.91 13.36 -69.19
C VAL A 247 -2.57 13.83 -70.50
N LEU A 248 -3.73 14.50 -70.43
CA LEU A 248 -4.39 15.06 -71.61
C LEU A 248 -3.53 16.10 -72.33
N PHE A 249 -2.77 16.92 -71.58
CA PHE A 249 -1.82 17.87 -72.13
C PHE A 249 -0.70 17.19 -72.92
N PHE A 250 -0.10 16.12 -72.37
CA PHE A 250 0.93 15.35 -73.09
C PHE A 250 0.37 14.64 -74.33
N ILE A 251 -0.85 14.11 -74.26
CA ILE A 251 -1.54 13.52 -75.42
C ILE A 251 -1.76 14.59 -76.51
N ALA A 252 -2.20 15.79 -76.13
CA ALA A 252 -2.40 16.89 -77.07
C ALA A 252 -1.08 17.31 -77.76
N ILE A 253 0.02 17.42 -77.02
CA ILE A 253 1.35 17.68 -77.59
C ILE A 253 1.77 16.56 -78.53
N TRP A 254 1.57 15.31 -78.13
CA TRP A 254 1.93 14.15 -78.95
C TRP A 254 1.16 14.12 -80.27
N ILE A 255 -0.14 14.42 -80.26
CA ILE A 255 -0.97 14.55 -81.48
C ILE A 255 -0.44 15.66 -82.39
N ILE A 256 -0.07 16.81 -81.83
CA ILE A 256 0.49 17.93 -82.60
C ILE A 256 1.81 17.52 -83.27
N LEU A 257 2.73 16.89 -82.53
CA LEU A 257 4.03 16.45 -83.05
C LEU A 257 3.89 15.35 -84.12
N ALA A 258 3.01 14.37 -83.90
CA ALA A 258 2.78 13.27 -84.83
C ALA A 258 2.23 13.74 -86.20
N ASN A 259 1.45 14.83 -86.21
CA ASN A 259 0.87 15.38 -87.43
C ASN A 259 1.71 16.53 -88.04
N PHE A 260 2.85 16.89 -87.44
CA PHE A 260 3.64 18.03 -87.89
C PHE A 260 4.25 17.83 -89.29
N GLU A 261 4.91 16.69 -89.53
CA GLU A 261 5.58 16.40 -90.80
C GLU A 261 4.63 16.40 -92.02
N PRO A 262 3.46 15.71 -92.02
CA PRO A 262 2.56 15.73 -93.17
C PRO A 262 2.00 17.13 -93.43
N ILE A 263 1.59 17.84 -92.38
CA ILE A 263 1.07 19.20 -92.49
C ILE A 263 2.13 20.18 -93.03
N ALA A 264 3.38 20.04 -92.59
CA ALA A 264 4.48 20.87 -93.08
C ALA A 264 4.73 20.67 -94.58
N LYS A 265 4.59 19.43 -95.08
CA LYS A 265 4.68 19.13 -96.52
C LYS A 265 3.54 19.77 -97.31
N ASP A 266 2.31 19.67 -96.82
CA ASP A 266 1.13 20.26 -97.47
C ASP A 266 1.21 21.80 -97.53
N VAL A 267 1.67 22.44 -96.45
CA VAL A 267 1.89 23.89 -96.41
C VAL A 267 3.01 24.31 -97.38
N ALA A 268 4.13 23.58 -97.43
CA ALA A 268 5.23 23.88 -98.35
C ALA A 268 4.83 23.72 -99.83
N ALA A 269 4.03 22.70 -100.14
CA ALA A 269 3.48 22.49 -101.48
C ALA A 269 2.52 23.62 -101.88
N GLY A 270 1.64 24.07 -100.97
CA GLY A 270 0.74 25.20 -101.19
C GLY A 270 1.49 26.51 -101.49
N LEU A 271 2.55 26.80 -100.72
CA LEU A 271 3.41 27.97 -100.93
C LEU A 271 4.11 27.96 -102.31
N THR A 272 4.54 26.79 -102.78
CA THR A 272 5.18 26.63 -104.10
C THR A 272 4.17 26.84 -105.24
N ASN A 273 2.94 26.38 -105.05
CA ASN A 273 1.86 26.45 -106.05
C ASN A 273 1.04 27.76 -105.99
N LYS A 274 1.42 28.72 -105.12
CA LYS A 274 0.66 29.94 -104.79
C LYS A 274 -0.78 29.68 -104.31
N ASP A 275 -1.05 28.50 -103.77
CA ASP A 275 -2.30 28.18 -103.11
C ASP A 275 -2.15 28.39 -101.60
N TYR A 276 -2.79 29.44 -101.11
CA TYR A 276 -2.69 29.87 -99.71
C TYR A 276 -3.71 29.18 -98.79
N TYR A 277 -4.62 28.35 -99.32
CA TYR A 277 -5.66 27.71 -98.53
C TYR A 277 -5.11 26.79 -97.40
N PRO A 278 -4.13 25.89 -97.65
CA PRO A 278 -3.55 25.05 -96.60
C PRO A 278 -2.85 25.86 -95.49
N LEU A 279 -2.25 26.99 -95.85
CA LEU A 279 -1.57 27.88 -94.92
C LEU A 279 -2.56 28.56 -93.95
N ILE A 280 -3.69 29.05 -94.47
CA ILE A 280 -4.73 29.70 -93.66
C ILE A 280 -5.37 28.68 -92.71
N GLN A 281 -5.69 27.49 -93.21
CA GLN A 281 -6.27 26.41 -92.41
C GLN A 281 -5.34 25.99 -91.25
N PHE A 282 -4.05 25.82 -91.54
CA PHE A 282 -3.04 25.50 -90.51
C PHE A 282 -2.92 26.61 -89.46
N ALA A 283 -2.89 27.87 -89.89
CA ALA A 283 -2.82 29.02 -88.99
C ALA A 283 -4.04 29.08 -88.07
N SER A 284 -5.26 28.89 -88.59
CA SER A 284 -6.49 28.88 -87.78
C SER A 284 -6.52 27.75 -86.75
N ILE A 285 -6.16 26.53 -87.13
CA ILE A 285 -6.12 25.37 -86.21
C ILE A 285 -5.07 25.59 -85.11
N THR A 286 -3.92 26.13 -85.46
CA THR A 286 -2.84 26.41 -84.49
C THR A 286 -3.25 27.46 -83.47
N VAL A 287 -3.93 28.53 -83.90
CA VAL A 287 -4.45 29.56 -82.98
C VAL A 287 -5.47 28.98 -82.00
N VAL A 288 -6.41 28.16 -82.48
CA VAL A 288 -7.41 27.50 -81.63
C VAL A 288 -6.76 26.50 -80.68
N ALA A 289 -5.77 25.73 -81.15
CA ALA A 289 -5.04 24.77 -80.33
C ALA A 289 -4.24 25.45 -79.20
N ILE A 290 -3.55 26.55 -79.49
CA ILE A 290 -2.83 27.34 -78.48
C ILE A 290 -3.81 27.93 -77.45
N TRP A 291 -4.97 28.40 -77.90
CA TRP A 291 -5.99 28.93 -77.00
C TRP A 291 -6.58 27.85 -76.07
N MET A 292 -6.88 26.67 -76.61
CA MET A 292 -7.33 25.51 -75.81
C MET A 292 -6.25 25.06 -74.82
N LEU A 293 -4.98 25.03 -75.24
CA LEU A 293 -3.85 24.70 -74.39
C LEU A 293 -3.73 25.68 -73.21
N ARG A 294 -3.91 26.98 -73.48
CA ARG A 294 -3.92 28.03 -72.45
C ARG A 294 -5.02 27.79 -71.41
N ILE A 295 -6.21 27.37 -71.84
CA ILE A 295 -7.32 27.04 -70.93
C ILE A 295 -6.98 25.82 -70.07
N ILE A 296 -6.45 24.75 -70.67
CA ILE A 296 -6.05 23.52 -69.95
C ILE A 296 -5.00 23.85 -68.89
N VAL A 297 -3.98 24.64 -69.24
CA VAL A 297 -2.94 25.09 -68.31
C VAL A 297 -3.54 25.93 -67.17
N LYS A 298 -4.44 26.86 -67.47
CA LYS A 298 -5.13 27.70 -66.45
C LYS A 298 -5.95 26.84 -65.47
N ILE A 299 -6.67 25.83 -65.98
CA ILE A 299 -7.43 24.89 -65.14
C ILE A 299 -6.49 23.98 -64.34
N PHE A 300 -5.40 23.50 -64.94
CA PHE A 300 -4.39 22.68 -64.27
C PHE A 300 -3.78 23.41 -63.06
N TYR A 301 -3.30 24.65 -63.26
CA TYR A 301 -2.78 25.48 -62.17
C TYR A 301 -3.84 25.75 -61.09
N SER A 302 -5.08 26.02 -61.49
CA SER A 302 -6.18 26.17 -60.54
C SER A 302 -6.38 24.92 -59.67
N LYS A 303 -6.36 23.72 -60.26
CA LYS A 303 -6.53 22.48 -59.50
C LYS A 303 -5.33 22.16 -58.63
N LEU A 304 -4.12 22.50 -59.06
CA LEU A 304 -2.91 22.36 -58.26
C LEU A 304 -2.95 23.27 -57.03
N HIS A 305 -3.25 24.56 -57.20
CA HIS A 305 -3.38 25.49 -56.09
C HIS A 305 -4.49 25.10 -55.12
N LEU A 306 -5.65 24.66 -55.62
CA LEU A 306 -6.72 24.13 -54.75
C LEU A 306 -6.27 22.89 -53.95
N ALA A 307 -5.37 22.07 -54.51
CA ALA A 307 -4.82 20.91 -53.83
C ALA A 307 -3.78 21.30 -52.77
N GLU A 308 -2.93 22.28 -53.07
CA GLU A 308 -1.96 22.88 -52.15
C GLU A 308 -2.66 23.58 -50.99
N GLU A 309 -3.63 24.45 -51.25
CA GLU A 309 -4.44 25.12 -50.22
C GLU A 309 -5.15 24.11 -49.30
N ALA A 310 -5.74 23.05 -49.86
CA ALA A 310 -6.39 22.02 -49.07
C ALA A 310 -5.39 21.27 -48.17
N LYS A 311 -4.16 21.05 -48.67
CA LYS A 311 -3.08 20.40 -47.91
C LYS A 311 -2.51 21.32 -46.83
N GLU A 312 -2.37 22.61 -47.09
CA GLU A 312 -1.98 23.61 -46.10
C GLU A 312 -3.01 23.69 -44.97
N LYS A 313 -4.31 23.72 -45.30
CA LYS A 313 -5.39 23.69 -44.30
C LYS A 313 -5.38 22.40 -43.48
N GLU A 314 -5.15 21.24 -44.11
CA GLU A 314 -4.97 19.98 -43.38
C GLU A 314 -3.78 20.04 -42.40
N MET A 315 -2.65 20.58 -42.85
CA MET A 315 -1.46 20.75 -42.03
C MET A 315 -1.71 21.69 -40.86
N PHE A 316 -2.33 22.85 -41.08
CA PHE A 316 -2.64 23.80 -40.01
C PHE A 316 -3.59 23.21 -38.96
N ILE A 317 -4.63 22.48 -39.36
CA ILE A 317 -5.53 21.82 -38.41
C ILE A 317 -4.79 20.74 -37.60
N LYS A 318 -3.89 19.98 -38.22
CA LYS A 318 -3.06 18.98 -37.53
C LYS A 318 -2.07 19.63 -36.56
N THR A 319 -1.41 20.71 -36.96
CA THR A 319 -0.49 21.46 -36.10
C THR A 319 -1.23 22.10 -34.93
N TYR A 320 -2.43 22.64 -35.15
CA TYR A 320 -3.31 23.13 -34.10
C TYR A 320 -3.67 22.00 -33.10
N LEU A 321 -4.00 20.81 -33.60
CA LEU A 321 -4.28 19.64 -32.76
C LEU A 321 -3.05 19.18 -31.95
N SER A 322 -1.84 19.24 -32.52
CA SER A 322 -0.62 18.94 -31.76
C SER A 322 -0.34 19.98 -30.68
N MET A 323 -0.59 21.26 -30.96
CA MET A 323 -0.43 22.35 -29.99
C MET A 323 -1.46 22.29 -28.85
N LEU A 324 -2.70 21.85 -29.12
CA LEU A 324 -3.71 21.62 -28.09
C LEU A 324 -3.35 20.46 -27.15
N ARG A 325 -2.67 19.43 -27.66
CA ARG A 325 -2.26 18.26 -26.86
C ARG A 325 -1.12 18.57 -25.89
N GLU A 326 -0.26 19.51 -26.24
CA GLU A 326 0.80 20.00 -25.35
C GLU A 326 0.17 21.02 -24.41
N SER A 327 0.01 20.71 -23.12
CA SER A 327 -0.86 21.43 -22.16
C SER A 327 -0.50 22.91 -21.87
N ASN A 328 0.39 23.52 -22.67
CA ASN A 328 0.84 24.90 -22.58
C ASN A 328 0.77 25.69 -23.92
N GLY A 329 0.27 25.10 -25.01
CA GLY A 329 0.42 25.67 -26.35
C GLY A 329 -0.47 26.89 -26.68
N ILE A 330 -1.72 26.93 -26.22
CA ILE A 330 -2.67 28.00 -26.59
C ILE A 330 -3.61 28.28 -25.40
N LYS A 331 -3.21 29.18 -24.50
CA LYS A 331 -4.01 29.61 -23.34
C LYS A 331 -4.90 30.82 -23.62
N ASP A 332 -4.59 31.59 -24.67
CA ASP A 332 -5.32 32.82 -25.03
C ASP A 332 -6.39 32.53 -26.09
N GLU A 333 -7.62 32.95 -25.80
CA GLU A 333 -8.78 32.85 -26.70
C GLU A 333 -8.58 33.73 -27.96
N SER A 334 -7.75 34.76 -27.85
CA SER A 334 -7.34 35.66 -28.94
C SER A 334 -6.50 34.92 -29.99
N ASP A 335 -5.49 34.15 -29.56
CA ASP A 335 -4.62 33.36 -30.44
C ASP A 335 -5.40 32.24 -31.13
N ARG A 336 -6.34 31.63 -30.40
CA ARG A 336 -7.28 30.66 -30.96
C ARG A 336 -8.15 31.28 -32.05
N HIS A 337 -8.67 32.49 -31.84
CA HIS A 337 -9.46 33.20 -32.84
C HIS A 337 -8.65 33.52 -34.10
N LEU A 338 -7.38 33.95 -33.95
CA LEU A 338 -6.49 34.24 -35.08
C LEU A 338 -6.18 32.99 -35.93
N ILE A 339 -5.92 31.85 -35.29
CA ILE A 339 -5.67 30.58 -35.99
C ILE A 339 -6.94 30.08 -36.68
N LEU A 340 -8.11 30.18 -36.03
CA LEU A 340 -9.38 29.80 -36.64
C LEU A 340 -9.71 30.73 -37.83
N GLN A 341 -9.46 32.03 -37.70
CA GLN A 341 -9.67 32.99 -38.78
C GLN A 341 -8.77 32.69 -39.99
N SER A 342 -7.51 32.28 -39.78
CA SER A 342 -6.62 31.89 -40.88
C SER A 342 -7.05 30.59 -41.55
N ILE A 343 -7.58 29.61 -40.80
CA ILE A 343 -8.12 28.34 -41.33
C ILE A 343 -9.40 28.56 -42.16
N PHE A 344 -10.30 29.44 -41.69
CA PHE A 344 -11.60 29.72 -42.31
C PHE A 344 -11.60 30.90 -43.29
N ALA A 345 -10.45 31.55 -43.52
CA ALA A 345 -10.35 32.62 -44.52
C ALA A 345 -10.82 32.11 -45.90
N PRO A 346 -11.69 32.87 -46.60
CA PRO A 346 -12.13 32.52 -47.94
C PRO A 346 -10.93 32.48 -48.89
N SER A 347 -10.85 31.44 -49.72
CA SER A 347 -9.78 31.27 -50.70
C SER A 347 -9.79 32.44 -51.68
N LYS A 348 -8.70 33.21 -51.70
CA LYS A 348 -8.48 34.31 -52.65
C LYS A 348 -8.01 33.73 -53.98
N ASN A 349 -8.86 32.97 -54.67
CA ASN A 349 -8.56 32.54 -56.03
C ASN A 349 -9.66 33.00 -56.99
N GLY A 350 -9.44 34.22 -57.47
CA GLY A 350 -10.18 34.90 -58.52
C GLY A 350 -9.81 34.37 -59.90
N ILE A 351 -10.49 33.30 -60.32
CA ILE A 351 -10.46 32.86 -61.73
C ILE A 351 -11.42 33.71 -62.59
N ILE A 352 -12.18 34.62 -61.99
CA ILE A 352 -13.22 35.42 -62.67
C ILE A 352 -12.85 36.91 -62.81
N GLN A 353 -11.64 37.35 -62.45
CA GLN A 353 -11.29 38.77 -62.56
C GLN A 353 -10.48 39.18 -63.79
N ASP A 354 -10.01 38.24 -64.61
CA ASP A 354 -8.97 38.57 -65.61
C ASP A 354 -9.34 38.24 -67.07
N ASP A 355 -10.62 38.03 -67.38
CA ASP A 355 -11.08 37.87 -68.76
C ASP A 355 -12.42 38.60 -68.98
N GLY A 356 -12.33 39.88 -69.36
CA GLY A 356 -13.50 40.64 -69.81
C GLY A 356 -13.20 42.11 -70.09
N LEU A 357 -12.54 42.39 -71.22
CA LEU A 357 -12.46 43.66 -72.00
C LEU A 357 -12.24 44.97 -71.21
N PRO A 358 -11.30 45.86 -71.61
CA PRO A 358 -11.15 47.17 -70.95
C PRO A 358 -12.49 47.93 -71.02
N MET A 359 -13.08 48.14 -69.85
CA MET A 359 -14.40 48.73 -69.63
C MET A 359 -14.42 50.25 -69.89
N ASN A 360 -13.68 50.71 -70.92
CA ASN A 360 -13.55 52.12 -71.32
C ASN A 360 -14.21 52.42 -72.68
N VAL A 361 -14.82 51.43 -73.35
CA VAL A 361 -15.50 51.64 -74.64
C VAL A 361 -16.99 51.97 -74.45
N ILE A 362 -17.63 51.40 -73.44
CA ILE A 362 -19.07 51.61 -73.16
C ILE A 362 -19.32 53.01 -72.57
N GLU A 363 -18.41 53.52 -71.74
CA GLU A 363 -18.54 54.85 -71.13
C GLU A 363 -18.43 56.00 -72.17
N ASN A 364 -17.60 55.82 -73.21
CA ASN A 364 -17.44 56.82 -74.28
C ASN A 364 -18.62 56.83 -75.28
N ILE A 365 -19.34 55.72 -75.45
CA ILE A 365 -20.53 55.67 -76.33
C ILE A 365 -21.74 56.30 -75.64
N VAL A 366 -21.85 56.17 -74.32
CA VAL A 366 -22.94 56.79 -73.53
C VAL A 366 -22.76 58.31 -73.42
N LYS A 367 -21.51 58.80 -73.37
CA LYS A 367 -21.20 60.24 -73.27
C LYS A 367 -21.26 61.00 -74.60
N ALA A 368 -21.21 60.30 -75.75
CA ALA A 368 -21.36 60.91 -77.07
C ALA A 368 -22.83 61.06 -77.52
N ARG A 369 -23.79 60.57 -76.71
CA ARG A 369 -25.23 60.61 -77.01
C ARG A 369 -26.05 61.48 -76.03
N SER A 370 -25.38 62.21 -75.13
CA SER A 370 -26.00 63.22 -74.25
C SER A 370 -25.79 64.62 -74.78
#